data_AF-A0ABD6C3S4-F1
#
_entry.id   AF-A0ABD6C3S4-F1
#
_cell.length_a   1.000
_cell.length_b   1.000
_cell.length_c   1.000
_cell.angle_alpha   90.00
_cell.angle_beta   90.00
_cell.angle_gamma   90.00
#
_symmetry.space_group_name_H-M   'P 1'
#
loop_
_entity.id
_entity.type
_entity.pdbx_description
1 polymer ?
#
loop_
_entity_poly.entity_id
_entity_poly.type
_entity_poly.pdbx_seq_one_letter_code
_entity_poly.pdbx_strand_id
1 'polypeptide(L)'
;MSLDVQPPEPPELQETDPNEYDDAEIVGDTDYKRTELEEFLKAGAWEEAFTEWAESSDMDQQEFQIVTDLGLIQRFDFFWDSFAERVGYHAPGLPEDWKERELHPDLDSWGTVSAINAGLTELGQITCDVLKNEYIDWETEYEAPDDLPDFD
;
A
#
# COMPACT_ATOMS: atom_id res chain seq x y z
N MET A 1 6.75 -18.46 6.47
CA MET A 1 8.16 -18.92 6.32
C MET A 1 9.03 -17.66 6.31
N SER A 2 10.29 -17.66 5.86
CA SER A 2 11.01 -16.40 5.58
C SER A 2 11.39 -16.38 4.09
N LEU A 3 11.06 -15.30 3.41
CA LEU A 3 11.36 -15.09 1.99
C LEU A 3 12.75 -14.45 1.83
N ASP A 4 13.72 -15.23 1.34
CA ASP A 4 15.10 -14.78 1.14
C ASP A 4 15.26 -14.14 -0.25
N VAL A 5 14.83 -12.88 -0.39
CA VAL A 5 14.93 -12.09 -1.62
C VAL A 5 15.38 -10.67 -1.31
N GLN A 6 15.99 -9.99 -2.28
CA GLN A 6 16.34 -8.57 -2.12
C GLN A 6 15.08 -7.71 -2.23
N PRO A 7 14.95 -6.65 -1.41
CA PRO A 7 13.88 -5.68 -1.55
C PRO A 7 13.87 -5.08 -2.97
N PRO A 8 12.72 -5.09 -3.67
CA PRO A 8 12.57 -4.41 -4.96
C PRO A 8 12.55 -2.89 -4.76
N GLU A 9 12.64 -2.12 -5.84
CA GLU A 9 12.40 -0.68 -5.79
C GLU A 9 10.96 -0.39 -5.30
N PRO A 10 10.75 0.69 -4.51
CA PRO A 10 9.43 1.09 -4.06
C PRO A 10 8.51 1.44 -5.24
N PRO A 11 7.18 1.43 -5.07
CA PRO A 11 6.26 1.94 -6.07
C PRO A 11 6.45 3.43 -6.33
N GLU A 12 6.16 3.87 -7.55
CA GLU A 12 5.96 5.28 -7.87
C GLU A 12 4.51 5.67 -7.59
N LEU A 13 4.30 6.70 -6.77
CA LEU A 13 2.98 7.16 -6.38
C LEU A 13 2.52 8.25 -7.36
N GLN A 14 1.67 7.88 -8.29
CA GLN A 14 1.08 8.83 -9.23
C GLN A 14 -0.05 9.63 -8.57
N GLU A 15 -0.26 10.87 -9.01
CA GLU A 15 -1.51 11.60 -8.76
C GLU A 15 -2.64 10.96 -9.58
N THR A 16 -3.02 9.72 -9.24
CA THR A 16 -4.18 9.04 -9.80
C THR A 16 -5.44 9.71 -9.27
N ASP A 17 -6.40 10.00 -10.14
CA ASP A 17 -7.67 10.60 -9.74
C ASP A 17 -8.40 9.58 -8.84
N PRO A 18 -8.72 9.91 -7.57
CA PRO A 18 -9.33 8.94 -6.67
C PRO A 18 -10.70 8.45 -7.15
N ASN A 19 -11.37 9.16 -8.09
CA ASN A 19 -12.60 8.69 -8.71
C ASN A 19 -12.39 7.50 -9.68
N GLU A 20 -11.15 7.10 -9.96
CA GLU A 20 -10.83 5.89 -10.75
C GLU A 20 -10.99 4.59 -9.93
N TYR A 21 -11.13 4.70 -8.60
CA TYR A 21 -11.42 3.58 -7.72
C TYR A 21 -12.94 3.49 -7.46
N ASP A 22 -13.55 2.32 -7.73
CA ASP A 22 -15.00 2.07 -7.63
C ASP A 22 -15.57 2.27 -6.20
N ASP A 23 -14.71 2.39 -5.20
CA ASP A 23 -15.02 2.49 -3.77
C ASP A 23 -14.73 3.86 -3.13
N ALA A 24 -14.28 4.86 -3.89
CA ALA A 24 -13.91 6.18 -3.37
C ALA A 24 -14.88 7.31 -3.81
N GLU A 25 -15.79 7.72 -2.93
CA GLU A 25 -16.46 9.03 -3.06
C GLU A 25 -15.57 10.11 -2.40
N ILE A 26 -14.97 10.99 -3.20
CA ILE A 26 -14.18 12.11 -2.68
C ILE A 26 -15.09 13.16 -2.05
N VAL A 27 -14.96 13.38 -0.75
CA VAL A 27 -15.56 14.52 -0.04
C VAL A 27 -14.47 15.58 0.18
N GLY A 28 -14.27 16.46 -0.81
CA GLY A 28 -13.48 17.70 -0.66
C GLY A 28 -12.04 17.69 -1.21
N ASP A 29 -11.29 18.75 -0.87
CA ASP A 29 -9.88 19.00 -1.25
C ASP A 29 -8.97 18.20 -0.28
N THR A 30 -8.90 16.88 -0.45
CA THR A 30 -8.09 16.01 0.40
C THR A 30 -6.64 15.99 -0.09
N ASP A 31 -5.73 16.52 0.70
CA ASP A 31 -4.29 16.37 0.49
C ASP A 31 -3.86 14.93 0.85
N TYR A 32 -3.71 14.09 -0.19
CA TYR A 32 -3.29 12.70 -0.07
C TYR A 32 -1.78 12.53 0.18
N LYS A 33 -0.98 13.60 0.16
CA LYS A 33 0.46 13.61 0.49
C LYS A 33 1.30 12.58 -0.27
N ARG A 34 0.88 12.19 -1.48
CA ARG A 34 1.54 11.14 -2.26
C ARG A 34 2.99 11.46 -2.59
N THR A 35 3.31 12.73 -2.85
CA THR A 35 4.69 13.15 -3.14
C THR A 35 5.59 12.90 -1.93
N GLU A 36 5.16 13.33 -0.74
CA GLU A 36 5.92 13.14 0.50
C GLU A 36 6.01 11.67 0.90
N LEU A 37 4.94 10.89 0.74
CA LEU A 37 4.97 9.44 0.97
C LEU A 37 5.96 8.75 0.03
N GLU A 38 6.02 9.14 -1.24
CA GLU A 38 6.99 8.59 -2.19
C GLU A 38 8.43 8.92 -1.76
N GLU A 39 8.69 10.13 -1.27
CA GLU A 39 10.00 10.49 -0.72
C GLU A 39 10.38 9.62 0.49
N PHE A 40 9.44 9.34 1.40
CA PHE A 40 9.68 8.46 2.53
C PHE A 40 9.92 7.01 2.14
N LEU A 41 9.15 6.48 1.18
CA LEU A 41 9.36 5.15 0.61
C LEU A 41 10.78 5.01 0.04
N LYS A 42 11.23 6.02 -0.72
CA LYS A 42 12.59 6.07 -1.28
C LYS A 42 13.68 6.32 -0.23
N ALA A 43 13.35 6.93 0.91
CA ALA A 43 14.29 7.24 1.98
C ALA A 43 14.63 6.03 2.88
N GLY A 44 13.83 4.97 2.83
CA GLY A 44 14.10 3.73 3.59
C GLY A 44 12.86 3.01 4.10
N ALA A 45 11.69 3.68 4.14
CA ALA A 45 10.46 3.09 4.70
C ALA A 45 10.07 1.79 3.99
N TRP A 46 10.26 1.76 2.67
CA TRP A 46 9.99 0.57 1.86
C TRP A 46 10.96 -0.58 2.16
N GLU A 47 12.26 -0.30 2.28
CA GLU A 47 13.27 -1.33 2.56
C GLU A 47 13.02 -1.98 3.93
N GLU A 48 12.69 -1.16 4.92
CA GLU A 48 12.37 -1.59 6.28
C GLU A 48 11.11 -2.45 6.31
N ALA A 49 10.00 -1.95 5.75
CA ALA A 49 8.73 -2.67 5.68
C ALA A 49 8.85 -3.99 4.90
N PHE A 50 9.55 -3.98 3.77
CA PHE A 50 9.76 -5.18 2.96
C PHE A 50 10.60 -6.21 3.72
N THR A 51 11.63 -5.77 4.44
CA THR A 51 12.48 -6.68 5.23
C THR A 51 11.67 -7.33 6.34
N GLU A 52 10.89 -6.56 7.09
CA GLU A 52 10.00 -7.08 8.13
C GLU A 52 8.99 -8.08 7.55
N TRP A 53 8.30 -7.70 6.46
CA TRP A 53 7.35 -8.56 5.78
C TRP A 53 8.01 -9.87 5.31
N ALA A 54 9.18 -9.79 4.68
CA ALA A 54 9.88 -10.97 4.17
C ALA A 54 10.28 -11.96 5.26
N GLU A 55 10.53 -11.50 6.50
CA GLU A 55 10.85 -12.39 7.63
C GLU A 55 9.67 -13.25 8.10
N SER A 56 8.43 -12.75 7.97
CA SER A 56 7.21 -13.45 8.43
C SER A 56 6.34 -13.99 7.30
N SER A 57 6.54 -13.55 6.06
CA SER A 57 5.68 -13.85 4.93
C SER A 57 5.51 -15.35 4.69
N ASP A 58 4.27 -15.74 4.39
CA ASP A 58 3.96 -17.08 3.90
C ASP A 58 4.17 -17.23 2.39
N MET A 59 4.50 -16.13 1.69
CA MET A 59 4.85 -16.15 0.27
C MET A 59 6.20 -16.85 0.05
N ASP A 60 6.26 -17.76 -0.92
CA ASP A 60 7.51 -18.39 -1.35
C ASP A 60 8.18 -17.69 -2.55
N GLN A 61 9.38 -18.13 -2.92
CA GLN A 61 10.16 -17.51 -4.00
C GLN A 61 9.48 -17.62 -5.37
N GLN A 62 8.73 -18.69 -5.64
CA GLN A 62 8.03 -18.86 -6.91
C GLN A 62 6.86 -17.86 -6.99
N GLU A 63 6.10 -17.73 -5.90
CA GLU A 63 5.01 -16.76 -5.80
C GLU A 63 5.53 -15.32 -5.91
N PHE A 64 6.65 -15.01 -5.25
CA PHE A 64 7.30 -13.70 -5.36
C PHE A 64 7.84 -13.43 -6.78
N GLN A 65 8.36 -14.45 -7.47
CA GLN A 65 8.79 -14.29 -8.86
C GLN A 65 7.63 -13.84 -9.75
N ILE A 66 6.44 -14.44 -9.59
CA ILE A 66 5.22 -14.04 -10.31
C ILE A 66 4.86 -12.58 -10.02
N VAL A 67 4.94 -12.17 -8.75
CA VAL A 67 4.72 -10.78 -8.32
C VAL A 67 5.66 -9.82 -9.07
N THR A 68 6.94 -10.16 -9.17
CA THR A 68 7.92 -9.34 -9.89
C THR A 68 7.73 -9.35 -11.40
N ASP A 69 7.44 -10.50 -12.00
CA ASP A 69 7.26 -10.65 -13.45
C ASP A 69 6.03 -9.89 -13.96
N LEU A 70 4.98 -9.83 -13.14
CA LEU A 70 3.77 -9.04 -13.42
C LEU A 70 3.92 -7.55 -13.03
N GLY A 71 5.04 -7.17 -12.41
CA GLY A 71 5.28 -5.81 -11.93
C GLY A 71 4.25 -5.34 -10.91
N LEU A 72 3.76 -6.24 -10.05
CA LEU A 72 2.71 -5.90 -9.10
C LEU A 72 3.19 -4.90 -8.04
N ILE A 73 4.44 -5.01 -7.58
CA ILE A 73 5.02 -4.07 -6.60
C ILE A 73 4.85 -2.61 -7.04
N GLN A 74 5.07 -2.32 -8.32
CA GLN A 74 4.99 -0.97 -8.87
C GLN A 74 3.55 -0.44 -8.99
N ARG A 75 2.55 -1.26 -8.67
CA ARG A 75 1.12 -0.90 -8.74
C ARG A 75 0.50 -0.66 -7.37
N PHE A 76 1.29 -0.75 -6.29
CA PHE A 76 0.82 -0.26 -4.99
C PHE A 76 0.56 1.25 -5.09
N ASP A 77 -0.52 1.69 -4.44
CA ASP A 77 -0.73 3.09 -4.11
C ASP A 77 -0.75 3.24 -2.59
N PHE A 78 -0.23 4.37 -2.10
CA PHE A 78 -0.22 4.75 -0.70
C PHE A 78 -0.66 6.21 -0.61
N PHE A 79 -1.52 6.53 0.36
CA PHE A 79 -2.07 7.87 0.50
C PHE A 79 -2.33 8.20 1.96
N TRP A 80 -2.28 9.50 2.29
CA TRP A 80 -2.69 9.99 3.58
C TRP A 80 -4.21 10.10 3.65
N ASP A 81 -4.81 9.44 4.64
CA ASP A 81 -6.21 9.61 5.01
C ASP A 81 -6.27 10.56 6.20
N SER A 82 -6.56 11.84 5.93
CA SER A 82 -6.65 12.88 6.96
C SER A 82 -7.85 12.71 7.88
N PHE A 83 -8.89 11.98 7.45
CA PHE A 83 -10.05 11.72 8.30
C PHE A 83 -9.75 10.65 9.34
N ALA A 84 -9.00 9.61 8.96
CA ALA A 84 -8.58 8.53 9.85
C ALA A 84 -7.16 8.70 10.45
N GLU A 85 -6.49 9.81 10.13
CA GLU A 85 -5.13 10.17 10.57
C GLU A 85 -4.10 9.05 10.38
N ARG A 86 -4.21 8.33 9.26
CA ARG A 86 -3.40 7.15 8.94
C ARG A 86 -2.99 7.12 7.47
N VAL A 87 -2.02 6.26 7.16
CA VAL A 87 -1.68 5.92 5.78
C VAL A 87 -2.63 4.82 5.30
N GLY A 88 -3.37 5.09 4.23
CA GLY A 88 -4.12 4.10 3.47
C GLY A 88 -3.29 3.52 2.34
N TYR A 89 -3.67 2.34 1.86
CA TYR A 89 -3.04 1.70 0.70
C TYR A 89 -4.08 1.04 -0.20
N HIS A 90 -3.73 0.94 -1.48
CA HIS A 90 -4.40 0.06 -2.43
C HIS A 90 -3.42 -1.02 -2.86
N ALA A 91 -3.63 -2.24 -2.36
CA ALA A 91 -2.79 -3.37 -2.73
C ALA A 91 -3.15 -3.86 -4.14
N PRO A 92 -2.14 -4.13 -4.99
CA PRO A 92 -2.37 -4.81 -6.25
C PRO A 92 -2.78 -6.26 -5.98
N GLY A 93 -3.55 -6.84 -6.89
CA GLY A 93 -4.00 -8.21 -6.77
C GLY A 93 -4.20 -8.89 -8.12
N LEU A 94 -4.18 -10.20 -8.09
CA LEU A 94 -4.54 -11.06 -9.20
C LEU A 94 -6.06 -11.20 -9.27
N PRO A 95 -6.68 -10.99 -10.46
CA PRO A 95 -8.13 -11.07 -10.62
C PRO A 95 -8.63 -12.52 -10.61
N GLU A 96 -9.91 -12.73 -10.33
CA GLU A 96 -10.52 -14.07 -10.28
C GLU A 96 -10.48 -14.81 -11.63
N ASP A 97 -10.53 -14.08 -12.75
CA ASP A 97 -10.44 -14.62 -14.11
C ASP A 97 -8.99 -14.72 -14.64
N TRP A 98 -7.99 -14.75 -13.74
CA TRP A 98 -6.56 -14.88 -14.08
C TRP A 98 -6.25 -16.01 -15.08
N LYS A 99 -6.98 -17.12 -14.98
CA LYS A 99 -6.77 -18.31 -15.83
C LYS A 99 -7.29 -18.10 -17.25
N GLU A 100 -8.41 -17.40 -17.39
CA GLU A 100 -8.98 -17.06 -18.70
C GLU A 100 -8.13 -16.01 -19.41
N ARG A 101 -7.45 -15.15 -18.63
CA ARG A 101 -6.53 -14.12 -19.13
C ARG A 101 -5.11 -14.63 -19.40
N GLU A 102 -4.80 -15.87 -19.01
CA GLU A 102 -3.47 -16.48 -19.16
C GLU A 102 -2.35 -15.56 -18.62
N LEU A 103 -2.57 -14.93 -17.45
CA LEU A 103 -1.72 -13.84 -16.94
C LEU A 103 -0.26 -14.23 -16.75
N HIS A 104 0.00 -15.46 -16.30
CA HIS A 104 1.33 -15.96 -16.06
C HIS A 104 1.37 -17.48 -16.20
N PRO A 105 2.40 -18.08 -16.83
CA PRO A 105 2.47 -19.54 -17.03
C PRO A 105 2.57 -20.33 -15.71
N ASP A 106 3.17 -19.73 -14.68
CA ASP A 106 3.34 -20.34 -13.35
C ASP A 106 2.18 -20.07 -12.39
N LEU A 107 1.14 -19.35 -12.82
CA LEU A 107 -0.14 -19.34 -12.10
C LEU A 107 -0.91 -20.60 -12.51
N ASP A 108 -0.87 -21.63 -11.69
CA ASP A 108 -1.53 -22.92 -11.97
C ASP A 108 -2.65 -23.26 -10.98
N SER A 109 -2.70 -22.57 -9.84
CA SER A 109 -3.63 -22.87 -8.75
C SER A 109 -4.25 -21.63 -8.10
N TRP A 110 -5.45 -21.81 -7.54
CA TRP A 110 -6.09 -20.80 -6.67
C TRP A 110 -5.32 -20.56 -5.37
N GLY A 111 -4.55 -21.55 -4.90
CA GLY A 111 -3.71 -21.40 -3.71
C GLY A 111 -2.64 -20.34 -3.94
N THR A 112 -1.92 -20.45 -5.05
CA THR A 112 -0.89 -19.48 -5.49
C THR A 112 -1.46 -18.07 -5.59
N VAL A 113 -2.64 -17.93 -6.23
CA VAL A 113 -3.32 -16.64 -6.37
C VAL A 113 -3.70 -16.04 -5.01
N SER A 114 -4.26 -16.87 -4.13
CA SER A 114 -4.64 -16.43 -2.79
C SER A 114 -3.44 -16.05 -1.93
N ALA A 115 -2.34 -16.80 -2.02
CA ALA A 115 -1.10 -16.53 -1.29
C ALA A 115 -0.48 -15.21 -1.75
N ILE A 116 -0.42 -14.97 -3.07
CA ILE A 116 0.05 -13.71 -3.64
C ILE A 116 -0.79 -12.53 -3.15
N ASN A 117 -2.12 -12.61 -3.28
CA ASN A 117 -3.01 -11.51 -2.86
C ASN A 117 -2.92 -11.25 -1.36
N ALA A 118 -2.86 -12.31 -0.53
CA ALA A 118 -2.70 -12.17 0.91
C ALA A 118 -1.36 -11.53 1.28
N GLY A 119 -0.25 -12.00 0.68
CA GLY A 119 1.08 -11.46 0.92
C GLY A 119 1.22 -10.00 0.49
N LEU A 120 0.63 -9.60 -0.64
CA LEU A 120 0.61 -8.19 -1.06
C LEU A 120 -0.22 -7.32 -0.12
N THR A 121 -1.35 -7.83 0.36
CA THR A 121 -2.16 -7.11 1.37
C THR A 121 -1.38 -6.90 2.66
N GLU A 122 -0.68 -7.94 3.13
CA GLU A 122 0.17 -7.87 4.33
C GLU A 122 1.31 -6.86 4.16
N LEU A 123 2.03 -6.90 3.02
CA LEU A 123 3.09 -5.93 2.73
C LEU A 123 2.59 -4.49 2.73
N GLY A 124 1.42 -4.23 2.14
CA GLY A 124 0.78 -2.92 2.15
C GLY A 124 0.49 -2.44 3.57
N GLN A 125 -0.05 -3.32 4.42
CA GLN A 125 -0.32 -3.01 5.82
C GLN A 125 0.95 -2.66 6.60
N ILE A 126 1.99 -3.49 6.50
CA ILE A 126 3.28 -3.25 7.19
C ILE A 126 3.91 -1.93 6.72
N THR A 127 3.85 -1.65 5.41
CA THR A 127 4.37 -0.39 4.86
C THR A 127 3.64 0.82 5.43
N CYS A 128 2.31 0.77 5.57
CA CYS A 128 1.55 1.83 6.23
C CYS A 128 1.94 2.01 7.69
N ASP A 129 2.17 0.92 8.42
CA ASP A 129 2.55 0.96 9.83
C ASP A 129 3.96 1.57 10.00
N VAL A 130 4.93 1.17 9.17
CA VAL A 130 6.28 1.76 9.15
C VAL A 130 6.24 3.25 8.82
N LEU A 131 5.54 3.62 7.74
CA LEU A 131 5.39 5.04 7.35
C LEU A 131 4.79 5.87 8.48
N LYS A 132 3.71 5.39 9.10
CA LYS A 132 3.00 6.11 10.16
C LYS A 132 3.84 6.24 11.44
N ASN A 133 4.56 5.19 11.83
CA ASN A 133 5.27 5.15 13.10
C ASN A 133 6.64 5.81 13.04
N GLU A 134 7.35 5.68 11.91
CA GLU A 134 8.78 6.04 11.84
C GLU A 134 9.06 7.28 10.96
N TYR A 135 8.18 7.61 10.01
CA TYR A 135 8.45 8.66 9.01
C TYR A 135 7.49 9.86 9.07
N ILE A 136 6.27 9.68 9.59
CA ILE A 136 5.21 10.69 9.55
C ILE A 136 4.96 11.28 10.94
N ASP A 137 5.09 12.61 11.04
CA ASP A 137 4.70 13.44 12.20
C ASP A 137 3.59 14.42 11.80
N TRP A 138 2.70 14.00 10.88
CA TRP A 138 1.56 14.81 10.47
C TRP A 138 0.44 14.65 11.50
N GLU A 139 0.15 15.74 12.20
CA GLU A 139 -1.08 15.91 12.97
C GLU A 139 -2.01 16.84 12.21
N THR A 140 -3.30 16.51 12.16
CA THR A 140 -4.28 17.47 11.66
C THR A 140 -4.45 18.54 12.74
N GLU A 141 -3.93 19.74 12.53
CA GLU A 141 -4.21 20.87 13.45
C GLU A 141 -5.72 21.11 13.47
N TYR A 142 -6.39 20.65 14.51
CA TYR A 142 -7.79 20.96 14.76
C TYR A 142 -7.89 22.44 15.14
N GLU A 143 -8.23 23.31 14.19
CA GLU A 143 -8.68 24.66 14.50
C GLU A 143 -10.09 24.57 15.11
N ALA A 144 -10.16 24.75 16.44
CA ALA A 144 -11.45 24.90 17.10
C ALA A 144 -12.17 26.12 16.50
N PRO A 145 -13.47 26.02 16.15
CA PRO A 145 -14.21 27.15 15.64
C PRO A 145 -14.20 28.30 16.67
N ASP A 146 -13.80 29.50 16.24
CA ASP A 146 -13.79 30.74 17.04
C ASP A 146 -15.16 31.11 17.65
N ASP A 147 -16.24 30.45 17.20
CA ASP A 147 -17.63 30.69 17.59
C ASP A 147 -18.09 29.77 18.75
N LEU A 148 -17.24 29.56 19.76
CA LEU A 148 -17.71 28.97 21.02
C LEU A 148 -18.56 30.04 21.75
N PRO A 149 -19.87 29.81 21.95
CA PRO A 149 -20.70 30.77 22.66
C PRO A 149 -20.23 30.89 24.12
N ASP A 150 -19.94 32.11 24.57
CA ASP A 150 -19.75 32.42 25.99
C ASP A 150 -21.03 32.04 26.75
N PHE A 151 -20.94 31.05 27.63
CA PHE A 151 -21.99 30.74 28.58
C PHE A 151 -21.82 31.65 29.81
N ASP A 152 -22.63 32.72 29.89
CA ASP A 152 -22.81 33.54 31.10
C ASP A 152 -23.85 32.92 32.06
#